data_AF-A0A1H7SMT6-F1
#
_entry.id   AF-A0A1H7SMT6-F1
#
_cell.length_a   1.000
_cell.length_b   1.000
_cell.length_c   1.000
_cell.angle_alpha   90.00
_cell.angle_beta   90.00
_cell.angle_gamma   90.00
#
_symmetry.space_group_name_H-M   'P 1'
#
loop_
_entity.id
_entity.type
_entity.pdbx_description
1 polymer ?
#
loop_
_entity_poly.entity_id
_entity_poly.type
_entity_poly.pdbx_seq_one_letter_code
_entity_poly.pdbx_strand_id
1 'polypeptide(L)'
;MLIEEPLVKTAASTQKTDRTLIIGTRGSELALWQANYIKDKLADIGVSAELKIIKTQGDIVQHLRLDKLEGKGFFTKELEEELLNGSIDLAVHSHKDLPTVHPAGLIIAAVSSREDPSELLIIHKDCVDLKKRLALKHNAIVGTSSNRRKAQLLALRPDLEFDDLRGNVITRVEKLRDENYDAIMLAKAGLTRIAADLSDFHVEELPPVEIIPAPAQGVLAVQIRENDKQLYDILQTINDADVADTIAVERKVLNLFDAGCHAPLGCYCRKQESKYEVWTSKADEQEEFPDRLYLSSSSTEGLAERIAAKFDKNRKFPSQVFITRDISETSYFHRAMAKHGIAVEGRSLIRIFPIINKLDPYILKYVDWIFFGSKNGIENFFRLQPRLSKRTKFAVIGRGSEEMLRQFGYAPDFSGEQLGINMDEIAIEFAKVAAGTTVLIPRAKDSLETIQKSLTTDTKTINLPVYQTRMDTNVDKSNADVLIFTSPTNVEAYFVDNLVDPGQKIICIGRSTGKRIEELGLSYTLPYSPDEIGLAEAVFGLDY
;
A
#
# COMPACT_ATOMS: atom_id res chain seq x y z
N MET A 1 30.59 -25.04 40.79
CA MET A 1 31.31 -25.64 39.64
C MET A 1 30.46 -26.79 39.14
N LEU A 2 29.71 -26.55 38.07
CA LEU A 2 29.27 -27.50 37.04
C LEU A 2 28.45 -26.65 36.07
N ILE A 3 29.05 -26.43 34.91
CA ILE A 3 28.56 -25.63 33.79
C ILE A 3 27.63 -26.57 33.01
N GLU A 4 26.35 -26.24 32.87
CA GLU A 4 25.49 -26.91 31.89
C GLU A 4 25.73 -26.26 30.53
N GLU A 5 26.21 -27.09 29.59
CA GLU A 5 26.48 -26.73 28.21
C GLU A 5 25.19 -26.39 27.45
N PRO A 6 25.25 -25.48 26.46
CA PRO A 6 24.10 -25.16 25.63
C PRO A 6 23.77 -26.33 24.70
N LEU A 7 22.48 -26.69 24.66
CA LEU A 7 21.89 -27.63 23.70
C LEU A 7 22.36 -27.32 22.27
N VAL A 8 23.20 -28.22 21.75
CA VAL A 8 23.59 -28.28 20.35
C VAL A 8 22.33 -28.39 19.50
N LYS A 9 22.14 -27.45 18.57
CA LYS A 9 21.15 -27.56 17.49
C LYS A 9 21.45 -28.83 16.69
N THR A 10 20.70 -29.89 16.93
CA THR A 10 20.71 -31.09 16.09
C THR A 10 20.27 -30.70 14.69
N ALA A 11 21.11 -30.96 13.70
CA ALA A 11 20.77 -30.82 12.29
C ALA A 11 19.50 -31.63 12.01
N ALA A 12 18.50 -30.99 11.40
CA ALA A 12 17.29 -31.66 10.96
C ALA A 12 17.68 -32.83 10.04
N SER A 13 17.33 -34.05 10.47
CA SER A 13 17.35 -35.23 9.61
C SER A 13 16.49 -34.91 8.39
N THR A 14 17.11 -34.91 7.20
CA THR A 14 16.41 -34.79 5.92
C THR A 14 15.56 -36.05 5.73
N GLN A 15 14.33 -36.03 6.23
CA GLN A 15 13.32 -37.02 5.88
C GLN A 15 12.99 -36.86 4.39
N LYS A 16 13.70 -37.59 3.55
CA LYS A 16 13.37 -37.71 2.13
C LYS A 16 12.18 -38.65 1.97
N THR A 17 11.25 -38.31 1.09
CA THR A 17 10.26 -39.28 0.60
C THR A 17 10.91 -40.09 -0.51
N ASP A 18 10.86 -41.42 -0.42
CA ASP A 18 11.29 -42.29 -1.52
C ASP A 18 10.31 -42.29 -2.71
N ARG A 19 9.13 -41.67 -2.55
CA ARG A 19 8.11 -41.53 -3.59
C ARG A 19 8.12 -40.14 -4.23
N THR A 20 7.79 -40.11 -5.52
CA THR A 20 7.50 -38.86 -6.25
C THR A 20 6.15 -38.31 -5.81
N LEU A 21 6.10 -37.03 -5.43
CA LEU A 21 4.87 -36.34 -5.04
C LEU A 21 4.08 -35.89 -6.27
N ILE A 22 2.75 -35.90 -6.17
CA ILE A 22 1.88 -35.41 -7.25
C ILE A 22 1.31 -34.04 -6.85
N ILE A 23 1.63 -33.00 -7.62
CA ILE A 23 1.15 -31.63 -7.42
C ILE A 23 -0.07 -31.39 -8.31
N GLY A 24 -1.24 -31.17 -7.69
CA GLY A 24 -2.43 -30.70 -8.40
C GLY A 24 -2.34 -29.23 -8.75
N THR A 25 -2.67 -28.88 -10.00
CA THR A 25 -2.72 -27.50 -10.45
C THR A 25 -3.76 -27.29 -11.55
N ARG A 26 -4.19 -26.04 -11.73
CA ARG A 26 -5.05 -25.63 -12.86
C ARG A 26 -4.23 -25.52 -14.14
N GLY A 27 -4.92 -25.56 -15.29
CA GLY A 27 -4.29 -25.51 -16.61
C GLY A 27 -3.89 -24.11 -17.11
N SER A 28 -4.23 -23.04 -16.39
CA SER A 28 -3.83 -21.67 -16.81
C SER A 28 -2.32 -21.46 -16.70
N GLU A 29 -1.74 -20.64 -17.57
CA GLU A 29 -0.32 -20.33 -17.58
C GLU A 29 0.22 -19.89 -16.20
N LEU A 30 -0.50 -18.98 -15.52
CA LEU A 30 -0.13 -18.55 -14.17
C LEU A 30 -0.16 -19.70 -13.15
N ALA A 31 -1.16 -20.59 -13.21
CA ALA A 31 -1.24 -21.73 -12.28
C ALA A 31 -0.14 -22.77 -12.53
N LEU A 32 0.22 -23.00 -13.80
CA LEU A 32 1.35 -23.84 -14.16
C LEU A 32 2.67 -23.24 -13.69
N TRP A 33 2.86 -21.92 -13.83
CA TRP A 33 4.02 -21.24 -13.27
C TRP A 33 4.12 -21.46 -11.75
N GLN A 34 3.01 -21.29 -11.03
CA GLN A 34 2.95 -21.43 -9.57
C GLN A 34 3.29 -22.86 -9.11
N ALA A 35 2.76 -23.86 -9.81
CA ALA A 35 3.02 -25.25 -9.51
C ALA A 35 4.48 -25.64 -9.82
N ASN A 36 5.06 -25.14 -10.92
CA ASN A 36 6.47 -25.34 -11.22
C ASN A 36 7.38 -24.64 -10.19
N TYR A 37 7.04 -23.44 -9.76
CA TYR A 37 7.78 -22.76 -8.69
C TYR A 37 7.87 -23.61 -7.41
N ILE A 38 6.76 -24.20 -6.96
CA ILE A 38 6.75 -25.09 -5.78
C ILE A 38 7.47 -26.41 -6.06
N LYS A 39 7.33 -26.97 -7.27
CA LYS A 39 8.09 -28.15 -7.70
C LYS A 39 9.59 -27.91 -7.63
N ASP A 40 10.06 -26.75 -8.09
CA ASP A 40 11.48 -26.38 -8.05
C ASP A 40 11.96 -26.23 -6.60
N LYS A 41 11.14 -25.63 -5.71
CA LYS A 41 11.44 -25.57 -4.26
C LYS A 41 11.52 -26.94 -3.60
N LEU A 42 10.67 -27.88 -4.00
CA LEU A 42 10.77 -29.27 -3.55
C LEU A 42 12.03 -29.96 -4.10
N ALA A 43 12.41 -29.68 -5.34
CA ALA A 43 13.63 -30.21 -5.94
C ALA A 43 14.90 -29.69 -5.23
N ASP A 44 14.92 -28.41 -4.81
CA ASP A 44 16.02 -27.80 -4.06
C ASP A 44 16.31 -28.53 -2.74
N ILE A 45 15.28 -29.12 -2.10
CA ILE A 45 15.42 -29.93 -0.88
C ILE A 45 15.54 -31.44 -1.16
N GLY A 46 15.64 -31.83 -2.44
CA GLY A 46 15.83 -33.21 -2.87
C GLY A 46 14.56 -34.07 -2.89
N VAL A 47 13.38 -33.45 -3.02
CA VAL A 47 12.07 -34.12 -3.14
C VAL A 47 11.61 -34.09 -4.60
N SER A 48 11.34 -35.27 -5.18
CA SER A 48 10.83 -35.39 -6.54
C SER A 48 9.33 -35.11 -6.58
N ALA A 49 8.87 -34.32 -7.57
CA ALA A 49 7.46 -34.06 -7.77
C ALA A 49 7.07 -33.94 -9.26
N GLU A 50 5.86 -34.35 -9.60
CA GLU A 50 5.25 -34.22 -10.93
C GLU A 50 3.94 -33.43 -10.88
N LEU A 51 3.52 -32.86 -12.02
CA LEU A 51 2.30 -32.05 -12.10
C LEU A 51 1.14 -32.87 -12.64
N LYS A 52 -0.02 -32.77 -11.99
CA LYS A 52 -1.30 -33.24 -12.51
C LYS A 52 -2.21 -32.04 -12.77
N ILE A 53 -2.50 -31.79 -14.05
CA ILE A 53 -3.39 -30.71 -14.46
C ILE A 53 -4.84 -31.15 -14.23
N ILE A 54 -5.58 -30.33 -13.47
CA ILE A 54 -6.98 -30.55 -13.12
C ILE A 54 -7.81 -29.41 -13.71
N LYS A 55 -8.87 -29.77 -14.44
CA LYS A 55 -9.82 -28.81 -15.04
C LYS A 55 -10.83 -28.41 -13.97
N THR A 56 -10.97 -27.11 -13.70
CA THR A 56 -11.95 -26.57 -12.74
C THR A 56 -13.17 -26.01 -13.46
N GLN A 57 -14.33 -25.97 -12.81
CA GLN A 57 -15.51 -25.29 -13.37
C GLN A 57 -15.25 -23.82 -13.67
N GLY A 58 -14.38 -23.15 -12.89
CA GLY A 58 -14.00 -21.77 -13.13
C GLY A 58 -13.18 -21.51 -14.39
N ASP A 59 -12.55 -22.55 -14.96
CA ASP A 59 -11.92 -22.45 -16.28
C ASP A 59 -12.95 -22.58 -17.42
N ILE A 60 -14.06 -23.27 -17.16
CA ILE A 60 -15.12 -23.59 -18.14
C ILE A 60 -16.15 -22.45 -18.23
N VAL A 61 -16.49 -21.80 -17.12
CA VAL A 61 -17.57 -20.81 -17.03
C VAL A 61 -17.04 -19.39 -16.98
N GLN A 62 -16.83 -18.77 -18.15
CA GLN A 62 -16.31 -17.39 -18.26
C GLN A 62 -17.39 -16.32 -18.49
N HIS A 63 -18.63 -16.70 -18.82
CA HIS A 63 -19.70 -15.79 -19.29
C HIS A 63 -20.73 -15.34 -18.23
N LEU A 64 -20.73 -15.91 -17.02
CA LEU A 64 -21.65 -15.50 -15.94
C LEU A 64 -21.03 -14.36 -15.12
N ARG A 65 -21.82 -13.46 -14.51
CA ARG A 65 -21.32 -12.41 -13.59
C ARG A 65 -20.93 -12.99 -12.22
N LEU A 66 -20.08 -12.30 -11.44
CA LEU A 66 -19.35 -12.89 -10.27
C LEU A 66 -20.26 -12.96 -9.05
N ASP A 67 -21.08 -11.93 -8.90
CA ASP A 67 -22.27 -11.84 -8.05
C ASP A 67 -23.26 -13.00 -8.24
N LYS A 68 -23.33 -13.61 -9.44
CA LYS A 68 -24.24 -14.72 -9.77
C LYS A 68 -23.60 -16.12 -9.67
N LEU A 69 -22.31 -16.21 -9.40
CA LEU A 69 -21.60 -17.47 -9.16
C LEU A 69 -21.52 -17.70 -7.65
N GLU A 70 -22.67 -17.89 -7.01
CA GLU A 70 -22.74 -18.25 -5.60
C GLU A 70 -22.09 -19.62 -5.38
N GLY A 71 -20.94 -19.65 -4.72
CA GLY A 71 -20.29 -20.89 -4.29
C GLY A 71 -18.91 -20.67 -3.70
N LYS A 72 -18.73 -21.02 -2.42
CA LYS A 72 -17.40 -21.15 -1.79
C LYS A 72 -16.58 -22.17 -2.60
N GLY A 73 -15.37 -21.79 -3.04
CA GLY A 73 -14.41 -22.72 -3.67
C GLY A 73 -14.49 -22.88 -5.20
N PHE A 74 -15.04 -21.91 -5.94
CA PHE A 74 -15.19 -21.97 -7.40
C PHE A 74 -13.90 -22.30 -8.20
N PHE A 75 -12.72 -22.02 -7.65
CA PHE A 75 -11.42 -22.33 -8.26
C PHE A 75 -10.62 -23.42 -7.53
N THR A 76 -11.13 -23.93 -6.41
CA THR A 76 -10.37 -24.80 -5.48
C THR A 76 -11.02 -26.16 -5.31
N LYS A 77 -12.34 -26.25 -5.49
CA LYS A 77 -13.12 -27.45 -5.15
C LYS A 77 -12.61 -28.72 -5.83
N GLU A 78 -12.33 -28.69 -7.12
CA GLU A 78 -11.86 -29.90 -7.83
C GLU A 78 -10.44 -30.32 -7.39
N LEU A 79 -9.59 -29.36 -7.00
CA LEU A 79 -8.28 -29.67 -6.42
C LEU A 79 -8.44 -30.27 -5.01
N GLU A 80 -9.37 -29.73 -4.22
CA GLU A 80 -9.67 -30.20 -2.87
C GLU A 80 -10.27 -31.63 -2.87
N GLU A 81 -11.13 -31.95 -3.82
CA GLU A 81 -11.67 -33.31 -4.02
C GLU A 81 -10.56 -34.31 -4.38
N GLU A 82 -9.63 -33.95 -5.27
CA GLU A 82 -8.49 -34.79 -5.64
C GLU A 82 -7.51 -34.99 -4.47
N LEU A 83 -7.29 -33.95 -3.64
CA LEU A 83 -6.51 -34.07 -2.41
C LEU A 83 -7.13 -35.08 -1.44
N LEU A 84 -8.45 -34.97 -1.19
CA LEU A 84 -9.19 -35.85 -0.29
C LEU A 84 -9.22 -37.30 -0.81
N ASN A 85 -9.33 -37.49 -2.12
CA ASN A 85 -9.32 -38.80 -2.76
C ASN A 85 -7.92 -39.44 -2.85
N GLY A 86 -6.86 -38.70 -2.48
CA GLY A 86 -5.48 -39.20 -2.51
C GLY A 86 -4.88 -39.30 -3.91
N SER A 87 -5.51 -38.68 -4.91
CA SER A 87 -5.07 -38.72 -6.31
C SER A 87 -4.07 -37.61 -6.67
N ILE A 88 -3.86 -36.66 -5.75
CA ILE A 88 -2.74 -35.73 -5.66
C ILE A 88 -2.26 -35.66 -4.21
N ASP A 89 -1.01 -35.26 -3.98
CA ASP A 89 -0.41 -35.13 -2.64
C ASP A 89 -0.52 -33.73 -2.07
N LEU A 90 -0.32 -32.73 -2.93
CA LEU A 90 -0.45 -31.32 -2.59
C LEU A 90 -1.12 -30.55 -3.73
N ALA A 91 -1.76 -29.44 -3.40
CA ALA A 91 -2.28 -28.48 -4.37
C ALA A 91 -1.66 -27.10 -4.12
N VAL A 92 -1.41 -26.36 -5.21
CA VAL A 92 -0.82 -25.01 -5.15
C VAL A 92 -1.85 -23.98 -5.54
N HIS A 93 -2.04 -22.98 -4.69
CA HIS A 93 -3.03 -21.93 -4.89
C HIS A 93 -2.41 -20.54 -4.77
N SER A 94 -2.96 -19.57 -5.51
CA SER A 94 -2.82 -18.18 -5.11
C SER A 94 -3.60 -17.97 -3.80
N HIS A 95 -2.92 -17.56 -2.73
CA HIS A 95 -3.51 -17.66 -1.39
C HIS A 95 -4.74 -16.76 -1.21
N LYS A 96 -4.77 -15.61 -1.87
CA LYS A 96 -5.93 -14.70 -1.89
C LYS A 96 -7.23 -15.32 -2.41
N ASP A 97 -7.14 -16.41 -3.19
CA ASP A 97 -8.29 -17.07 -3.78
C ASP A 97 -8.87 -18.17 -2.85
N LEU A 98 -8.17 -18.49 -1.75
CA LEU A 98 -8.61 -19.49 -0.78
C LEU A 98 -9.59 -18.91 0.25
N PRO A 99 -10.69 -19.63 0.55
CA PRO A 99 -11.59 -19.25 1.63
C PRO A 99 -10.86 -19.25 2.97
N THR A 100 -11.39 -18.52 3.97
CA THR A 100 -10.85 -18.52 5.34
C THR A 100 -11.17 -19.80 6.11
N VAL A 101 -12.26 -20.48 5.74
CA VAL A 101 -12.64 -21.79 6.27
C VAL A 101 -12.24 -22.85 5.26
N HIS A 102 -11.36 -23.76 5.67
CA HIS A 102 -10.89 -24.87 4.84
C HIS A 102 -11.85 -26.06 4.91
N PRO A 103 -11.96 -26.88 3.85
CA PRO A 103 -12.66 -28.16 3.93
C PRO A 103 -12.06 -29.06 5.02
N ALA A 104 -12.90 -29.80 5.74
CA ALA A 104 -12.44 -30.77 6.73
C ALA A 104 -11.49 -31.80 6.09
N GLY A 105 -10.41 -32.15 6.78
CA GLY A 105 -9.40 -33.06 6.25
C GLY A 105 -8.24 -32.38 5.50
N LEU A 106 -8.33 -31.08 5.22
CA LEU A 106 -7.31 -30.33 4.47
C LEU A 106 -6.73 -29.17 5.29
N ILE A 107 -5.43 -28.92 5.13
CA ILE A 107 -4.72 -27.80 5.75
C ILE A 107 -3.81 -27.10 4.75
N ILE A 108 -3.50 -25.83 5.00
CA ILE A 108 -2.36 -25.15 4.37
C ILE A 108 -1.13 -25.49 5.18
N ALA A 109 -0.21 -26.27 4.60
CA ALA A 109 0.99 -26.74 5.29
C ALA A 109 2.18 -25.80 5.13
N ALA A 110 2.27 -25.07 4.01
CA ALA A 110 3.33 -24.12 3.76
C ALA A 110 2.84 -22.96 2.90
N VAL A 111 3.52 -21.83 3.03
CA VAL A 111 3.35 -20.66 2.17
C VAL A 111 4.69 -20.23 1.59
N SER A 112 4.66 -19.70 0.37
CA SER A 112 5.85 -19.15 -0.29
C SER A 112 6.27 -17.82 0.32
N SER A 113 7.45 -17.34 -0.06
CA SER A 113 7.74 -15.91 0.06
C SER A 113 6.69 -15.07 -0.67
N ARG A 114 6.53 -13.81 -0.25
CA ARG A 114 5.55 -12.89 -0.83
C ARG A 114 6.13 -12.17 -2.04
N GLU A 115 5.55 -12.43 -3.21
CA GLU A 115 5.78 -11.62 -4.40
C GLU A 115 5.14 -10.23 -4.20
N ASP A 116 5.64 -9.21 -4.91
CA ASP A 116 5.17 -7.82 -4.77
C ASP A 116 3.63 -7.72 -4.78
N PRO A 117 3.01 -7.32 -3.65
CA PRO A 117 1.56 -7.31 -3.51
C PRO A 117 0.89 -6.08 -4.14
N SER A 118 1.65 -5.19 -4.78
CA SER A 118 1.15 -3.99 -5.47
C SER A 118 0.13 -4.33 -6.56
N GLU A 119 -0.68 -3.34 -6.90
CA GLU A 119 -1.59 -3.39 -8.03
C GLU A 119 -0.98 -2.62 -9.21
N LEU A 120 -1.21 -3.09 -10.43
CA LEU A 120 -0.89 -2.35 -11.65
C LEU A 120 -2.18 -1.83 -12.26
N LEU A 121 -2.23 -0.51 -12.49
CA LEU A 121 -3.19 0.12 -13.37
C LEU A 121 -2.57 0.21 -14.77
N ILE A 122 -3.05 -0.62 -15.69
CA ILE A 122 -2.55 -0.74 -17.06
C ILE A 122 -3.49 0.08 -17.93
N ILE A 123 -2.96 1.12 -18.58
CA ILE A 123 -3.71 2.19 -19.22
C ILE A 123 -3.43 2.18 -20.72
N HIS A 124 -4.48 2.26 -21.53
CA HIS A 124 -4.33 2.49 -22.96
C HIS A 124 -3.62 3.83 -23.20
N LYS A 125 -2.58 3.88 -24.04
CA LYS A 125 -1.71 5.07 -24.16
C LYS A 125 -2.47 6.36 -24.52
N ASP A 126 -3.55 6.24 -25.30
CA ASP A 126 -4.42 7.38 -25.68
C ASP A 126 -5.28 7.90 -24.52
N CYS A 127 -5.33 7.18 -23.39
CA CYS A 127 -6.13 7.52 -22.21
C CYS A 127 -5.28 8.09 -21.06
N VAL A 128 -3.98 8.29 -21.28
CA VAL A 128 -3.06 8.81 -20.27
C VAL A 128 -3.20 10.32 -20.11
N ASP A 129 -3.41 10.76 -18.88
CA ASP A 129 -3.31 12.17 -18.48
C ASP A 129 -2.48 12.28 -17.19
N LEU A 130 -1.19 12.58 -17.32
CA LEU A 130 -0.26 12.69 -16.21
C LEU A 130 -0.64 13.76 -15.19
N LYS A 131 -1.48 14.74 -15.54
CA LYS A 131 -1.93 15.80 -14.61
C LYS A 131 -3.03 15.34 -13.68
N LYS A 132 -3.66 14.19 -13.99
CA LYS A 132 -4.69 13.58 -13.17
C LYS A 132 -4.07 12.54 -12.26
N ARG A 133 -4.66 12.36 -11.08
CA ARG A 133 -4.30 11.27 -10.18
C ARG A 133 -4.51 9.93 -10.89
N LEU A 134 -3.57 9.00 -10.71
CA LEU A 134 -3.48 7.72 -11.44
C LEU A 134 -3.13 7.83 -12.93
N ALA A 135 -2.66 9.00 -13.39
CA ALA A 135 -2.29 9.26 -14.77
C ALA A 135 -3.37 8.92 -15.82
N LEU A 136 -4.64 8.94 -15.43
CA LEU A 136 -5.75 8.47 -16.24
C LEU A 136 -6.71 9.62 -16.54
N LYS A 137 -7.21 9.70 -17.79
CA LYS A 137 -8.15 10.73 -18.23
C LYS A 137 -9.40 10.81 -17.34
N HIS A 138 -10.12 11.93 -17.47
CA HIS A 138 -11.41 12.11 -16.80
C HIS A 138 -12.47 11.15 -17.35
N ASN A 139 -13.35 10.62 -16.48
CA ASN A 139 -14.41 9.67 -16.85
C ASN A 139 -13.91 8.43 -17.60
N ALA A 140 -12.74 7.91 -17.20
CA ALA A 140 -12.19 6.72 -17.82
C ALA A 140 -12.90 5.43 -17.37
N ILE A 141 -13.09 4.49 -18.29
CA ILE A 141 -13.68 3.17 -18.02
C ILE A 141 -12.58 2.20 -17.58
N VAL A 142 -12.64 1.74 -16.32
CA VAL A 142 -11.68 0.82 -15.73
C VAL A 142 -12.25 -0.60 -15.63
N GLY A 143 -11.60 -1.56 -16.30
CA GLY A 143 -11.95 -2.97 -16.26
C GLY A 143 -11.49 -3.67 -14.98
N THR A 144 -12.44 -4.05 -14.11
CA THR A 144 -12.19 -4.90 -12.94
C THR A 144 -13.49 -5.47 -12.37
N SER A 145 -13.52 -6.77 -12.06
CA SER A 145 -14.64 -7.40 -11.34
C SER A 145 -14.47 -7.39 -9.80
N SER A 146 -13.48 -6.67 -9.26
CA SER A 146 -13.17 -6.68 -7.82
C SER A 146 -13.77 -5.45 -7.12
N ASN A 147 -14.74 -5.68 -6.24
CA ASN A 147 -15.37 -4.62 -5.43
C ASN A 147 -14.35 -3.88 -4.55
N ARG A 148 -13.34 -4.58 -4.01
CA ARG A 148 -12.22 -3.98 -3.28
C ARG A 148 -11.47 -2.94 -4.11
N ARG A 149 -11.24 -3.21 -5.39
CA ARG A 149 -10.56 -2.28 -6.30
C ARG A 149 -11.47 -1.13 -6.68
N LYS A 150 -12.73 -1.40 -7.02
CA LYS A 150 -13.74 -0.38 -7.37
C LYS A 150 -13.89 0.67 -6.25
N ALA A 151 -14.19 0.22 -5.02
CA ALA A 151 -14.38 1.11 -3.87
C ALA A 151 -13.15 1.99 -3.59
N GLN A 152 -11.95 1.41 -3.63
CA GLN A 152 -10.72 2.18 -3.39
C GLN A 152 -10.40 3.14 -4.52
N LEU A 153 -10.57 2.75 -5.79
CA LEU A 153 -10.36 3.64 -6.93
C LEU A 153 -11.35 4.80 -6.95
N LEU A 154 -12.64 4.58 -6.64
CA LEU A 154 -13.64 5.64 -6.50
C LEU A 154 -13.33 6.59 -5.34
N ALA A 155 -12.74 6.07 -4.27
CA ALA A 155 -12.24 6.89 -3.17
C ALA A 155 -11.15 7.86 -3.66
N LEU A 156 -10.31 7.47 -4.62
CA LEU A 156 -9.25 8.32 -5.17
C LEU A 156 -9.72 9.21 -6.33
N ARG A 157 -10.59 8.68 -7.19
CA ARG A 157 -11.09 9.28 -8.42
C ARG A 157 -12.59 8.98 -8.56
N PRO A 158 -13.46 9.82 -7.97
CA PRO A 158 -14.92 9.61 -7.97
C PRO A 158 -15.56 9.67 -9.36
N ASP A 159 -14.82 10.11 -10.36
CA ASP A 159 -15.26 10.25 -11.75
C ASP A 159 -15.03 9.00 -12.60
N LEU A 160 -14.35 7.96 -12.08
CA LEU A 160 -14.10 6.75 -12.86
C LEU A 160 -15.37 5.92 -13.06
N GLU A 161 -15.49 5.33 -14.25
CA GLU A 161 -16.50 4.35 -14.59
C GLU A 161 -15.89 2.94 -14.54
N PHE A 162 -16.72 1.92 -14.32
CA PHE A 162 -16.24 0.54 -14.15
C PHE A 162 -17.05 -0.46 -14.96
N ASP A 163 -16.33 -1.34 -15.65
CA ASP A 163 -16.90 -2.50 -16.32
C ASP A 163 -16.28 -3.81 -15.81
N ASP A 164 -17.07 -4.88 -15.85
CA ASP A 164 -16.67 -6.18 -15.32
C ASP A 164 -15.66 -6.87 -16.25
N LEU A 165 -14.42 -7.00 -15.76
CA LEU A 165 -13.36 -7.68 -16.48
C LEU A 165 -13.12 -9.10 -15.95
N ARG A 166 -13.12 -10.08 -16.86
CA ARG A 166 -12.92 -11.51 -16.60
C ARG A 166 -11.99 -12.18 -17.61
N GLY A 167 -11.50 -13.36 -17.22
CA GLY A 167 -10.50 -14.14 -17.96
C GLY A 167 -9.29 -14.43 -17.09
N ASN A 168 -8.34 -15.21 -17.62
CA ASN A 168 -7.01 -15.32 -17.04
C ASN A 168 -6.21 -14.01 -17.26
N VAL A 169 -4.98 -13.92 -16.77
CA VAL A 169 -4.18 -12.68 -16.85
C VAL A 169 -3.98 -12.22 -18.29
N ILE A 170 -3.55 -13.11 -19.19
CA ILE A 170 -3.28 -12.79 -20.60
C ILE A 170 -4.55 -12.35 -21.32
N THR A 171 -5.64 -13.10 -21.18
CA THR A 171 -6.93 -12.73 -21.79
C THR A 171 -7.40 -11.35 -21.34
N ARG A 172 -7.16 -10.97 -20.08
CA ARG A 172 -7.53 -9.63 -19.59
C ARG A 172 -6.67 -8.52 -20.21
N VAL A 173 -5.38 -8.76 -20.40
CA VAL A 173 -4.48 -7.82 -21.09
C VAL A 173 -4.88 -7.68 -22.57
N GLU A 174 -5.23 -8.78 -23.23
CA GLU A 174 -5.76 -8.77 -24.61
C GLU A 174 -7.07 -7.97 -24.70
N LYS A 175 -7.98 -8.14 -23.74
CA LYS A 175 -9.22 -7.34 -23.69
C LYS A 175 -8.98 -5.84 -23.55
N LEU A 176 -7.92 -5.40 -22.90
CA LEU A 176 -7.56 -3.97 -22.91
C LEU A 176 -7.11 -3.49 -24.30
N ARG A 177 -6.57 -4.38 -25.15
CA ARG A 177 -6.25 -4.05 -26.55
C ARG A 177 -7.49 -3.96 -27.42
N ASP A 178 -8.41 -4.91 -27.23
CA ASP A 178 -9.45 -5.20 -28.22
C ASP A 178 -10.87 -4.75 -27.81
N GLU A 179 -11.13 -4.55 -26.52
CA GLU A 179 -12.44 -4.14 -25.99
C GLU A 179 -12.44 -2.68 -25.51
N ASN A 180 -13.61 -2.17 -25.10
CA ASN A 180 -13.81 -0.77 -24.71
C ASN A 180 -13.39 -0.47 -23.25
N TYR A 181 -12.15 -0.80 -22.88
CA TYR A 181 -11.56 -0.37 -21.61
C TYR A 181 -10.53 0.73 -21.84
N ASP A 182 -10.53 1.77 -21.01
CA ASP A 182 -9.46 2.76 -20.99
C ASP A 182 -8.27 2.29 -20.15
N ALA A 183 -8.55 1.50 -19.12
CA ALA A 183 -7.55 0.88 -18.27
C ALA A 183 -8.09 -0.42 -17.66
N ILE A 184 -7.19 -1.31 -17.21
CA ILE A 184 -7.54 -2.47 -16.38
C ILE A 184 -6.66 -2.50 -15.14
N MET A 185 -7.13 -3.21 -14.10
CA MET A 185 -6.36 -3.37 -12.87
C MET A 185 -6.02 -4.84 -12.60
N LEU A 186 -4.74 -5.14 -12.41
CA LEU A 186 -4.23 -6.50 -12.19
C LEU A 186 -3.19 -6.51 -11.06
N ALA A 187 -3.05 -7.65 -10.38
CA ALA A 187 -2.05 -7.78 -9.33
C ALA A 187 -0.67 -7.91 -9.96
N LYS A 188 0.31 -7.11 -9.51
CA LYS A 188 1.68 -7.11 -10.05
C LYS A 188 2.29 -8.51 -10.03
N ALA A 189 2.17 -9.21 -8.91
CA ALA A 189 2.62 -10.59 -8.75
C ALA A 189 2.17 -11.54 -9.88
N GLY A 190 0.93 -11.41 -10.38
CA GLY A 190 0.43 -12.28 -11.45
C GLY A 190 1.12 -12.02 -12.79
N LEU A 191 1.39 -10.75 -13.10
CA LEU A 191 2.04 -10.32 -14.34
C LEU A 191 3.54 -10.60 -14.31
N THR A 192 4.21 -10.35 -13.18
CA THR A 192 5.63 -10.61 -12.97
C THR A 192 5.96 -12.09 -13.17
N ARG A 193 5.15 -12.98 -12.59
CA ARG A 193 5.35 -14.44 -12.66
C ARG A 193 5.38 -14.96 -14.10
N ILE A 194 4.45 -14.51 -14.93
CA ILE A 194 4.37 -14.95 -16.34
C ILE A 194 5.14 -14.05 -17.30
N ALA A 195 5.90 -13.07 -16.78
CA ALA A 195 6.61 -12.06 -17.58
C ALA A 195 5.72 -11.42 -18.67
N ALA A 196 4.49 -11.03 -18.31
CA ALA A 196 3.52 -10.51 -19.26
C ALA A 196 4.03 -9.26 -19.99
N ASP A 197 3.90 -9.23 -21.32
CA ASP A 197 4.27 -8.07 -22.13
C ASP A 197 3.19 -6.97 -22.03
N LEU A 198 3.62 -5.82 -21.49
CA LEU A 198 2.80 -4.62 -21.31
C LEU A 198 3.34 -3.42 -22.12
N SER A 199 4.25 -3.66 -23.07
CA SER A 199 4.93 -2.60 -23.82
C SER A 199 4.00 -1.69 -24.64
N ASP A 200 2.81 -2.19 -25.00
CA ASP A 200 1.76 -1.44 -25.68
C ASP A 200 1.10 -0.38 -24.78
N PHE A 201 1.24 -0.50 -23.46
CA PHE A 201 0.48 0.27 -22.49
C PHE A 201 1.34 1.25 -21.68
N HIS A 202 0.67 2.17 -21.00
CA HIS A 202 1.25 2.91 -19.88
C HIS A 202 0.89 2.18 -18.59
N VAL A 203 1.83 2.02 -17.67
CA VAL A 203 1.63 1.25 -16.44
C VAL A 203 1.91 2.15 -15.24
N GLU A 204 0.89 2.38 -14.42
CA GLU A 204 1.05 2.97 -13.09
C GLU A 204 1.06 1.85 -12.05
N GLU A 205 2.16 1.74 -11.33
CA GLU A 205 2.27 0.86 -10.17
C GLU A 205 1.69 1.55 -8.94
N LEU A 206 0.72 0.89 -8.30
CA LEU A 206 0.01 1.39 -7.13
C LEU A 206 0.46 0.59 -5.89
N PRO A 207 1.24 1.21 -4.99
CA PRO A 207 1.78 0.53 -3.82
C PRO A 207 0.69 -0.03 -2.89
N PRO A 208 1.02 -1.03 -2.05
CA PRO A 208 0.05 -1.68 -1.17
C PRO A 208 -0.56 -0.75 -0.11
N VAL A 209 0.12 0.35 0.20
CA VAL A 209 -0.36 1.40 1.12
C VAL A 209 -1.26 2.42 0.41
N GLU A 210 -1.24 2.48 -0.93
CA GLU A 210 -2.17 3.29 -1.72
C GLU A 210 -3.47 2.54 -1.98
N ILE A 211 -3.37 1.36 -2.58
CA ILE A 211 -4.50 0.46 -2.82
C ILE A 211 -4.24 -0.79 -2.01
N ILE A 212 -4.98 -0.92 -0.90
CA ILE A 212 -4.82 -2.05 0.01
C ILE A 212 -5.16 -3.34 -0.76
N PRO A 213 -4.20 -4.27 -0.91
CA PRO A 213 -4.38 -5.47 -1.69
C PRO A 213 -5.37 -6.43 -1.03
N ALA A 214 -5.79 -7.45 -1.78
CA ALA A 214 -6.52 -8.56 -1.20
C ALA A 214 -5.64 -9.27 -0.14
N PRO A 215 -6.23 -9.77 0.96
CA PRO A 215 -5.51 -10.61 1.92
C PRO A 215 -4.71 -11.72 1.23
N ALA A 216 -3.45 -11.89 1.63
CA ALA A 216 -2.47 -12.82 1.10
C ALA A 216 -2.15 -12.67 -0.41
N GLN A 217 -2.43 -11.51 -1.03
CA GLN A 217 -1.99 -11.23 -2.39
C GLN A 217 -0.46 -11.32 -2.51
N GLY A 218 0.02 -11.98 -3.55
CA GLY A 218 1.45 -12.23 -3.78
C GLY A 218 1.96 -13.55 -3.18
N VAL A 219 1.20 -14.19 -2.29
CA VAL A 219 1.61 -15.43 -1.61
C VAL A 219 0.99 -16.67 -2.28
N LEU A 220 1.77 -17.74 -2.38
CA LEU A 220 1.27 -19.07 -2.75
C LEU A 220 1.02 -19.90 -1.49
N ALA A 221 -0.07 -20.64 -1.50
CA ALA A 221 -0.44 -21.57 -0.44
C ALA A 221 -0.32 -23.01 -0.95
N VAL A 222 0.33 -23.87 -0.15
CA VAL A 222 0.47 -25.30 -0.41
C VAL A 222 -0.51 -26.05 0.50
N GLN A 223 -1.57 -26.59 -0.10
CA GLN A 223 -2.61 -27.33 0.60
C GLN A 223 -2.32 -28.84 0.56
N ILE A 224 -2.49 -29.53 1.68
CA ILE A 224 -2.32 -30.98 1.82
C ILE A 224 -3.43 -31.59 2.66
N ARG A 225 -3.46 -32.91 2.77
CA ARG A 225 -4.28 -33.62 3.77
C ARG A 225 -3.72 -33.44 5.17
N GLU A 226 -4.59 -33.19 6.15
CA GLU A 226 -4.23 -32.91 7.55
C GLU A 226 -3.51 -34.07 8.26
N ASN A 227 -3.75 -35.30 7.80
CA ASN A 227 -3.19 -36.53 8.35
C ASN A 227 -1.81 -36.88 7.75
N ASP A 228 -1.36 -36.19 6.69
CA ASP A 228 -0.07 -36.43 6.05
C ASP A 228 1.05 -35.68 6.80
N LYS A 229 1.38 -36.17 8.00
CA LYS A 229 2.38 -35.55 8.88
C LYS A 229 3.78 -35.56 8.28
N GLN A 230 4.13 -36.60 7.54
CA GLN A 230 5.42 -36.69 6.86
C GLN A 230 5.55 -35.58 5.81
N LEU A 231 4.54 -35.39 4.96
CA LEU A 231 4.56 -34.30 3.98
C LEU A 231 4.55 -32.92 4.65
N TYR A 232 3.79 -32.76 5.74
CA TYR A 232 3.78 -31.53 6.52
C TYR A 232 5.18 -31.13 6.99
N ASP A 233 5.92 -32.07 7.61
CA ASP A 233 7.26 -31.83 8.14
C ASP A 233 8.27 -31.45 7.03
N ILE A 234 8.15 -32.08 5.86
CA ILE A 234 8.95 -31.74 4.68
C ILE A 234 8.64 -30.32 4.21
N LEU A 235 7.36 -29.98 4.09
CA LEU A 235 6.93 -28.68 3.60
C LEU A 235 7.34 -27.53 4.53
N GLN A 236 7.59 -27.78 5.82
CA GLN A 236 8.14 -26.76 6.72
C GLN A 236 9.53 -26.26 6.28
N THR A 237 10.28 -27.04 5.52
CA THR A 237 11.60 -26.61 5.01
C THR A 237 11.52 -25.55 3.92
N ILE A 238 10.37 -25.44 3.24
CA ILE A 238 10.10 -24.43 2.19
C ILE A 238 9.06 -23.40 2.64
N ASN A 239 8.58 -23.48 3.88
CA ASN A 239 7.61 -22.55 4.44
C ASN A 239 8.30 -21.24 4.86
N ASP A 240 7.75 -20.12 4.42
CA ASP A 240 8.18 -18.79 4.87
C ASP A 240 7.40 -18.40 6.14
N ALA A 241 8.05 -18.56 7.30
CA ALA A 241 7.43 -18.30 8.60
C ALA A 241 7.08 -16.81 8.83
N ASP A 242 7.93 -15.89 8.37
CA ASP A 242 7.67 -14.45 8.52
C ASP A 242 6.47 -14.02 7.65
N VAL A 243 6.36 -14.57 6.44
CA VAL A 243 5.18 -14.37 5.59
C VAL A 243 3.95 -15.03 6.21
N ALA A 244 4.06 -16.24 6.76
CA ALA A 244 2.97 -16.92 7.44
C ALA A 244 2.38 -16.08 8.60
N ASP A 245 3.24 -15.47 9.43
CA ASP A 245 2.80 -14.58 10.52
C ASP A 245 2.01 -13.37 9.99
N THR A 246 2.53 -12.71 8.95
CA THR A 246 1.89 -11.49 8.42
C THR A 246 0.55 -11.79 7.77
N ILE A 247 0.45 -12.81 6.93
CA ILE A 247 -0.81 -13.18 6.28
C ILE A 247 -1.80 -13.82 7.24
N ALA A 248 -1.35 -14.41 8.37
CA ALA A 248 -2.26 -14.90 9.39
C ALA A 248 -3.10 -13.76 9.97
N VAL A 249 -2.50 -12.58 10.18
CA VAL A 249 -3.25 -11.36 10.56
C VAL A 249 -4.26 -10.99 9.47
N GLU A 250 -3.81 -10.90 8.22
CA GLU A 250 -4.67 -10.52 7.08
C GLU A 250 -5.88 -11.46 6.91
N ARG A 251 -5.63 -12.77 7.02
CA ARG A 251 -6.67 -13.81 6.88
C ARG A 251 -7.60 -13.86 8.09
N LYS A 252 -7.10 -13.57 9.29
CA LYS A 252 -7.94 -13.44 10.48
C LYS A 252 -8.85 -12.22 10.40
N VAL A 253 -8.36 -11.09 9.88
CA VAL A 253 -9.20 -9.91 9.58
C VAL A 253 -10.28 -10.26 8.55
N LEU A 254 -9.92 -10.96 7.47
CA LEU A 254 -10.89 -11.45 6.47
C LEU A 254 -11.97 -12.33 7.10
N ASN A 255 -11.59 -13.22 8.02
CA ASN A 255 -12.52 -14.10 8.72
C ASN A 255 -13.46 -13.33 9.67
N LEU A 256 -12.92 -12.38 10.45
CA LEU A 256 -13.69 -11.60 11.42
C LEU A 256 -14.75 -10.71 10.77
N PHE A 257 -14.51 -10.23 9.55
CA PHE A 257 -15.50 -9.43 8.83
C PHE A 257 -16.60 -10.26 8.14
N ASP A 258 -16.58 -11.59 8.28
CA ASP A 258 -17.40 -12.55 7.53
C ASP A 258 -17.48 -12.21 6.03
N ALA A 259 -16.40 -11.60 5.56
CA ALA A 259 -16.26 -11.06 4.24
C ALA A 259 -15.93 -12.25 3.32
N GLY A 260 -16.92 -12.72 2.56
CA GLY A 260 -16.63 -13.61 1.43
C GLY A 260 -15.63 -12.96 0.45
N CYS A 261 -15.06 -13.72 -0.48
CA CYS A 261 -14.06 -13.22 -1.45
C CYS A 261 -14.51 -12.01 -2.31
N HIS A 262 -15.81 -11.66 -2.28
CA HIS A 262 -16.42 -10.54 -3.01
C HIS A 262 -16.64 -9.28 -2.18
N ALA A 263 -16.39 -9.32 -0.87
CA ALA A 263 -16.48 -8.13 -0.03
C ALA A 263 -15.48 -7.05 -0.51
N PRO A 264 -15.79 -5.76 -0.40
CA PRO A 264 -14.86 -4.69 -0.73
C PRO A 264 -13.85 -4.51 0.42
N LEU A 265 -13.05 -5.54 0.67
CA LEU A 265 -12.09 -5.63 1.77
C LEU A 265 -10.67 -5.84 1.26
N GLY A 266 -9.77 -4.92 1.62
CA GLY A 266 -8.32 -5.10 1.53
C GLY A 266 -7.70 -5.20 2.92
N CYS A 267 -6.68 -6.05 3.06
CA CYS A 267 -5.86 -6.10 4.27
C CYS A 267 -4.42 -6.45 3.88
N TYR A 268 -3.47 -5.63 4.33
CA TYR A 268 -2.05 -5.81 4.10
C TYR A 268 -1.29 -5.65 5.41
N CYS A 269 -0.54 -6.69 5.77
CA CYS A 269 0.35 -6.73 6.91
C CYS A 269 1.78 -6.89 6.40
N ARG A 270 2.70 -6.07 6.91
CA ARG A 270 4.13 -6.26 6.72
C ARG A 270 4.83 -6.21 8.07
N LYS A 271 5.93 -6.96 8.18
CA LYS A 271 6.85 -6.90 9.30
C LYS A 271 8.00 -5.97 8.93
N GLN A 272 8.14 -4.86 9.64
CA GLN A 272 9.26 -3.93 9.51
C GLN A 272 9.98 -3.86 10.86
N GLU A 273 11.25 -4.23 10.89
CA GLU A 273 12.04 -4.38 12.11
C GLU A 273 11.35 -5.31 13.14
N SER A 274 10.93 -4.76 14.28
CA SER A 274 10.22 -5.47 15.37
C SER A 274 8.74 -5.09 15.45
N LYS A 275 8.15 -4.56 14.36
CA LYS A 275 6.75 -4.14 14.31
C LYS A 275 6.02 -4.77 13.13
N TYR A 276 4.76 -5.13 13.37
CA TYR A 276 3.78 -5.45 12.37
C TYR A 276 2.97 -4.20 12.07
N GLU A 277 2.98 -3.78 10.81
CA GLU A 277 2.20 -2.68 10.29
C GLU A 277 1.07 -3.24 9.45
N VAL A 278 -0.17 -2.81 9.72
CA VAL A 278 -1.35 -3.34 9.05
C VAL A 278 -2.20 -2.19 8.52
N TRP A 279 -2.49 -2.27 7.22
CA TRP A 279 -3.47 -1.44 6.56
C TRP A 279 -4.70 -2.25 6.25
N THR A 280 -5.87 -1.67 6.51
CA THR A 280 -7.15 -2.30 6.24
C THR A 280 -8.05 -1.29 5.56
N SER A 281 -8.71 -1.71 4.48
CA SER A 281 -9.73 -0.93 3.78
C SER A 281 -10.99 -1.75 3.64
N LYS A 282 -12.14 -1.22 4.08
CA LYS A 282 -13.43 -1.92 3.98
C LYS A 282 -14.53 -0.93 3.57
N ALA A 283 -15.37 -1.31 2.62
CA ALA A 283 -16.67 -0.68 2.38
C ALA A 283 -17.80 -1.67 2.69
N ASP A 284 -19.04 -1.19 2.86
CA ASP A 284 -20.20 -2.08 2.95
C ASP A 284 -20.67 -2.49 1.54
N GLU A 285 -20.56 -1.58 0.55
CA GLU A 285 -20.93 -1.82 -0.85
C GLU A 285 -19.79 -1.53 -1.86
N GLN A 286 -19.96 -1.96 -3.11
CA GLN A 286 -18.91 -1.92 -4.15
C GLN A 286 -18.48 -0.51 -4.60
N GLU A 287 -19.35 0.49 -4.42
CA GLU A 287 -19.17 1.88 -4.89
C GLU A 287 -19.23 2.89 -3.75
N GLU A 288 -19.27 2.42 -2.50
CA GLU A 288 -19.26 3.27 -1.32
C GLU A 288 -17.82 3.71 -0.99
N PHE A 289 -17.69 4.89 -0.39
CA PHE A 289 -16.41 5.36 0.14
C PHE A 289 -15.90 4.41 1.23
N PRO A 290 -14.72 3.77 1.06
CA PRO A 290 -14.22 2.78 2.01
C PRO A 290 -13.66 3.45 3.26
N ASP A 291 -13.92 2.82 4.40
CA ASP A 291 -13.20 3.11 5.63
C ASP A 291 -11.79 2.54 5.53
N ARG A 292 -10.81 3.30 6.03
CA ARG A 292 -9.41 2.90 6.06
C ARG A 292 -8.83 3.04 7.45
N LEU A 293 -7.92 2.13 7.77
CA LEU A 293 -7.24 2.08 9.04
C LEU A 293 -5.79 1.68 8.83
N TYR A 294 -4.89 2.36 9.54
CA TYR A 294 -3.53 1.91 9.77
C TYR A 294 -3.34 1.65 11.27
N LEU A 295 -2.79 0.49 11.61
CA LEU A 295 -2.35 0.17 12.96
C LEU A 295 -0.94 -0.43 12.92
N SER A 296 -0.17 -0.18 13.98
CA SER A 296 1.09 -0.88 14.22
C SER A 296 1.09 -1.56 15.59
N SER A 297 1.83 -2.66 15.70
CA SER A 297 1.95 -3.46 16.91
C SER A 297 3.30 -4.18 16.95
N SER A 298 3.85 -4.42 18.14
CA SER A 298 5.04 -5.28 18.30
C SER A 298 4.72 -6.78 18.25
N SER A 299 3.43 -7.14 18.28
CA SER A 299 2.94 -8.53 18.24
C SER A 299 1.72 -8.66 17.33
N THR A 300 1.55 -9.84 16.73
CA THR A 300 0.35 -10.23 15.97
C THR A 300 -0.82 -10.61 16.89
N GLU A 301 -0.55 -10.88 18.17
CA GLU A 301 -1.56 -11.28 19.15
C GLU A 301 -2.63 -10.19 19.34
N GLY A 302 -3.91 -10.56 19.16
CA GLY A 302 -5.05 -9.64 19.27
C GLY A 302 -5.12 -8.54 18.21
N LEU A 303 -4.18 -8.50 17.25
CA LEU A 303 -4.09 -7.41 16.28
C LEU A 303 -5.29 -7.40 15.33
N ALA A 304 -5.72 -8.58 14.86
CA ALA A 304 -6.88 -8.71 13.97
C ALA A 304 -8.18 -8.29 14.68
N GLU A 305 -8.34 -8.64 15.96
CA GLU A 305 -9.49 -8.25 16.78
C GLU A 305 -9.53 -6.73 17.01
N ARG A 306 -8.38 -6.11 17.28
CA ARG A 306 -8.26 -4.66 17.39
C ARG A 306 -8.63 -3.96 16.09
N ILE A 307 -8.20 -4.50 14.95
CA ILE A 307 -8.61 -4.02 13.63
C ILE A 307 -10.13 -4.15 13.50
N ALA A 308 -10.69 -5.33 13.73
CA ALA A 308 -12.13 -5.56 13.59
C ALA A 308 -12.97 -4.62 14.47
N ALA A 309 -12.55 -4.38 15.72
CA ALA A 309 -13.21 -3.44 16.64
C ALA A 309 -13.25 -2.00 16.11
N LYS A 310 -12.23 -1.57 15.35
CA LYS A 310 -12.23 -0.25 14.70
C LYS A 310 -13.20 -0.16 13.51
N PHE A 311 -13.78 -1.26 13.04
CA PHE A 311 -14.83 -1.23 12.02
C PHE A 311 -16.22 -1.56 12.60
N ASP A 312 -16.36 -1.59 13.93
CA ASP A 312 -17.65 -1.77 14.57
C ASP A 312 -18.59 -0.59 14.26
N LYS A 313 -19.84 -0.88 13.90
CA LYS A 313 -20.83 0.14 13.51
C LYS A 313 -21.24 1.06 14.66
N ASN A 314 -21.03 0.64 15.91
CA ASN A 314 -21.35 1.41 17.11
C ASN A 314 -20.12 2.11 17.70
N ARG A 315 -18.97 2.09 17.00
CA ARG A 315 -17.77 2.80 17.46
C ARG A 315 -18.04 4.30 17.56
N LYS A 316 -17.37 4.94 18.51
CA LYS A 316 -17.41 6.40 18.64
C LYS A 316 -16.45 7.06 17.64
N PHE A 317 -16.86 8.23 17.20
CA PHE A 317 -16.08 9.14 16.35
C PHE A 317 -16.02 10.51 17.02
N PRO A 318 -15.01 11.35 16.69
CA PRO A 318 -15.02 12.74 17.09
C PRO A 318 -16.19 13.46 16.40
N SER A 319 -16.76 14.45 17.05
CA SER A 319 -17.78 15.32 16.43
C SER A 319 -17.14 16.28 15.43
N GLN A 320 -15.92 16.75 15.72
CA GLN A 320 -15.22 17.72 14.88
C GLN A 320 -13.71 17.51 14.89
N VAL A 321 -13.07 17.77 13.75
CA VAL A 321 -11.62 17.80 13.56
C VAL A 321 -11.18 19.17 13.06
N PHE A 322 -10.17 19.75 13.70
CA PHE A 322 -9.48 20.95 13.26
C PHE A 322 -8.18 20.59 12.55
N ILE A 323 -7.88 21.25 11.44
CA ILE A 323 -6.62 21.06 10.72
C ILE A 323 -6.01 22.41 10.32
N THR A 324 -4.70 22.57 10.58
CA THR A 324 -3.98 23.83 10.32
C THR A 324 -3.61 24.04 8.84
N ARG A 325 -4.52 23.73 7.93
CA ARG A 325 -4.46 24.06 6.51
C ARG A 325 -5.88 24.12 5.94
N ASP A 326 -6.03 24.80 4.82
CA ASP A 326 -7.28 24.79 4.08
C ASP A 326 -7.51 23.41 3.45
N ILE A 327 -8.76 22.94 3.49
CA ILE A 327 -9.19 21.64 2.97
C ILE A 327 -10.40 21.84 2.08
N SER A 328 -10.35 21.32 0.85
CA SER A 328 -11.51 21.30 -0.05
C SER A 328 -12.55 20.28 0.40
N GLU A 329 -13.83 20.58 0.22
CA GLU A 329 -14.94 19.65 0.44
C GLU A 329 -14.84 18.38 -0.43
N THR A 330 -14.19 18.50 -1.58
CA THR A 330 -13.95 17.39 -2.52
C THR A 330 -12.72 16.55 -2.18
N SER A 331 -11.92 16.97 -1.19
CA SER A 331 -10.69 16.29 -0.79
C SER A 331 -10.96 14.88 -0.26
N TYR A 332 -9.94 14.02 -0.25
CA TYR A 332 -10.09 12.67 0.30
C TYR A 332 -10.42 12.73 1.79
N PHE A 333 -9.67 13.56 2.52
CA PHE A 333 -9.82 13.71 3.97
C PHE A 333 -11.22 14.20 4.35
N HIS A 334 -11.73 15.23 3.67
CA HIS A 334 -13.07 15.75 3.96
C HIS A 334 -14.16 14.71 3.69
N ARG A 335 -14.11 14.00 2.55
CA ARG A 335 -15.09 12.96 2.24
C ARG A 335 -15.04 11.79 3.23
N ALA A 336 -13.85 11.41 3.70
CA ALA A 336 -13.69 10.39 4.74
C ALA A 336 -14.34 10.81 6.07
N MET A 337 -14.15 12.06 6.49
CA MET A 337 -14.76 12.60 7.71
C MET A 337 -16.28 12.74 7.56
N ALA A 338 -16.75 13.28 6.43
CA ALA A 338 -18.16 13.51 6.14
C ALA A 338 -18.99 12.23 6.12
N LYS A 339 -18.41 11.09 5.69
CA LYS A 339 -19.05 9.76 5.74
C LYS A 339 -19.57 9.43 7.15
N HIS A 340 -18.84 9.82 8.19
CA HIS A 340 -19.17 9.56 9.59
C HIS A 340 -19.78 10.76 10.32
N GLY A 341 -20.20 11.80 9.59
CA GLY A 341 -20.77 13.02 10.18
C GLY A 341 -19.77 13.87 10.97
N ILE A 342 -18.47 13.70 10.73
CA ILE A 342 -17.40 14.43 11.43
C ILE A 342 -17.21 15.78 10.73
N ALA A 343 -17.41 16.88 11.45
CA ALA A 343 -17.18 18.22 10.90
C ALA A 343 -15.69 18.51 10.73
N VAL A 344 -15.31 19.19 9.65
CA VAL A 344 -13.91 19.58 9.38
C VAL A 344 -13.76 21.09 9.40
N GLU A 345 -12.94 21.59 10.32
CA GLU A 345 -12.51 22.98 10.39
C GLU A 345 -11.09 23.10 9.82
N GLY A 346 -10.96 23.53 8.57
CA GLY A 346 -9.67 23.79 7.93
C GLY A 346 -9.30 25.27 7.97
N ARG A 347 -8.16 25.61 8.57
CA ARG A 347 -7.66 26.99 8.62
C ARG A 347 -6.14 27.04 8.60
N SER A 348 -5.54 27.73 7.63
CA SER A 348 -4.11 28.01 7.67
C SER A 348 -3.75 29.00 8.78
N LEU A 349 -2.78 28.65 9.64
CA LEU A 349 -2.25 29.55 10.69
C LEU A 349 -0.95 30.24 10.27
N ILE A 350 -0.58 30.05 9.01
CA ILE A 350 0.65 30.56 8.42
C ILE A 350 0.37 31.17 7.05
N ARG A 351 1.25 32.08 6.64
CA ARG A 351 1.29 32.66 5.30
C ARG A 351 2.62 32.37 4.63
N ILE A 352 2.56 31.95 3.36
CA ILE A 352 3.71 31.61 2.55
C ILE A 352 4.06 32.80 1.65
N PHE A 353 5.33 33.22 1.68
CA PHE A 353 5.84 34.31 0.86
C PHE A 353 6.96 33.79 -0.06
N PRO A 354 6.93 34.08 -1.36
CA PRO A 354 8.04 33.76 -2.25
C PRO A 354 9.28 34.59 -1.86
N ILE A 355 10.46 33.99 -1.96
CA ILE A 355 11.74 34.67 -1.66
C ILE A 355 12.36 35.24 -2.93
N ILE A 356 12.28 34.47 -4.02
CA ILE A 356 12.85 34.84 -5.32
C ILE A 356 11.71 34.93 -6.34
N ASN A 357 11.85 35.86 -7.29
CA ASN A 357 10.90 36.07 -8.38
C ASN A 357 11.52 35.79 -9.76
N LYS A 358 12.83 35.50 -9.80
CA LYS A 358 13.57 35.16 -11.02
C LYS A 358 14.60 34.10 -10.69
N LEU A 359 14.64 33.04 -11.48
CA LEU A 359 15.62 31.97 -11.38
C LEU A 359 16.72 32.18 -12.42
N ASP A 360 17.98 32.11 -12.01
CA ASP A 360 19.11 32.08 -12.95
C ASP A 360 19.11 30.73 -13.69
N PRO A 361 18.91 30.71 -15.02
CA PRO A 361 18.89 29.47 -15.80
C PRO A 361 20.21 28.68 -15.72
N TYR A 362 21.34 29.33 -15.43
CA TYR A 362 22.64 28.64 -15.34
C TYR A 362 22.71 27.68 -14.16
N ILE A 363 21.96 27.92 -13.09
CA ILE A 363 21.86 27.03 -11.92
C ILE A 363 21.34 25.65 -12.33
N LEU A 364 20.45 25.60 -13.33
CA LEU A 364 19.79 24.37 -13.78
C LEU A 364 20.59 23.57 -14.81
N LYS A 365 21.64 24.15 -15.39
CA LYS A 365 22.35 23.57 -16.55
C LYS A 365 22.94 22.18 -16.29
N TYR A 366 23.37 21.94 -15.05
CA TYR A 366 24.05 20.70 -14.64
C TYR A 366 23.29 19.96 -13.54
N VAL A 367 21.98 20.23 -13.40
CA VAL A 367 21.15 19.56 -12.39
C VAL A 367 20.64 18.24 -12.95
N ASP A 368 21.02 17.15 -12.30
CA ASP A 368 20.57 15.80 -12.62
C ASP A 368 19.25 15.49 -11.91
N TRP A 369 19.11 15.95 -10.66
CA TRP A 369 17.94 15.69 -9.80
C TRP A 369 17.39 16.97 -9.19
N ILE A 370 16.06 17.07 -9.11
CA ILE A 370 15.37 18.05 -8.27
C ILE A 370 14.61 17.31 -7.17
N PHE A 371 14.99 17.53 -5.92
CA PHE A 371 14.32 16.95 -4.76
C PHE A 371 13.36 17.96 -4.12
N PHE A 372 12.08 17.60 -4.04
CA PHE A 372 11.06 18.42 -3.41
C PHE A 372 10.61 17.86 -2.06
N GLY A 373 10.92 18.62 -1.01
CA GLY A 373 10.49 18.33 0.36
C GLY A 373 9.06 18.74 0.69
N SER A 374 8.34 19.44 -0.18
CA SER A 374 6.96 19.90 0.09
C SER A 374 6.23 20.37 -1.18
N LYS A 375 4.89 20.32 -1.16
CA LYS A 375 4.00 20.94 -2.17
C LYS A 375 4.34 22.41 -2.42
N ASN A 376 4.59 23.17 -1.34
CA ASN A 376 4.93 24.59 -1.40
C ASN A 376 6.25 24.84 -2.13
N GLY A 377 7.23 23.95 -1.95
CA GLY A 377 8.50 24.01 -2.68
C GLY A 377 8.31 23.83 -4.19
N ILE A 378 7.44 22.90 -4.59
CA ILE A 378 7.10 22.64 -6.00
C ILE A 378 6.42 23.86 -6.61
N GLU A 379 5.35 24.34 -5.97
CA GLU A 379 4.56 25.47 -6.48
C GLU A 379 5.42 26.72 -6.66
N ASN A 380 6.20 27.10 -5.63
CA ASN A 380 7.04 28.29 -5.70
C ASN A 380 8.21 28.12 -6.68
N PHE A 381 8.72 26.90 -6.87
CA PHE A 381 9.76 26.63 -7.88
C PHE A 381 9.22 26.77 -9.31
N PHE A 382 8.08 26.14 -9.63
CA PHE A 382 7.53 26.19 -10.98
C PHE A 382 6.91 27.54 -11.36
N ARG A 383 6.48 28.35 -10.37
CA ARG A 383 6.14 29.77 -10.59
C ARG A 383 7.28 30.58 -11.20
N LEU A 384 8.54 30.15 -11.01
CA LEU A 384 9.72 30.78 -11.61
C LEU A 384 9.94 30.40 -13.07
N GLN A 385 9.09 29.54 -13.64
CA GLN A 385 9.18 29.03 -15.01
C GLN A 385 10.58 28.46 -15.35
N PRO A 386 11.05 27.45 -14.57
CA PRO A 386 12.39 26.90 -14.74
C PRO A 386 12.56 26.25 -16.12
N ARG A 387 13.70 26.49 -16.77
CA ARG A 387 14.08 25.80 -18.01
C ARG A 387 14.86 24.53 -17.67
N LEU A 388 14.15 23.42 -17.63
CA LEU A 388 14.70 22.11 -17.24
C LEU A 388 15.20 21.33 -18.45
N SER A 389 16.25 20.53 -18.24
CA SER A 389 16.71 19.55 -19.23
C SER A 389 15.74 18.37 -19.29
N LYS A 390 15.58 17.74 -20.46
CA LYS A 390 14.80 16.50 -20.59
C LYS A 390 15.36 15.32 -19.79
N ARG A 391 16.61 15.43 -19.32
CA ARG A 391 17.28 14.41 -18.50
C ARG A 391 17.12 14.64 -16.99
N THR A 392 16.61 15.80 -16.58
CA THR A 392 16.45 16.13 -15.17
C THR A 392 15.37 15.23 -14.57
N LYS A 393 15.73 14.52 -13.51
CA LYS A 393 14.88 13.63 -12.75
C LYS A 393 14.25 14.34 -11.55
N PHE A 394 13.12 13.84 -11.09
CA PHE A 394 12.41 14.41 -9.95
C PHE A 394 12.29 13.41 -8.80
N ALA A 395 12.52 13.92 -7.59
CA ALA A 395 12.30 13.18 -6.36
C ALA A 395 11.34 13.95 -5.46
N VAL A 396 10.41 13.24 -4.83
CA VAL A 396 9.42 13.82 -3.91
C VAL A 396 9.35 13.02 -2.62
N ILE A 397 9.05 13.71 -1.51
CA ILE A 397 8.94 13.05 -0.19
C ILE A 397 7.76 12.09 -0.08
N GLY A 398 6.71 12.23 -0.89
CA GLY A 398 5.50 11.41 -0.79
C GLY A 398 4.38 11.92 -1.68
N ARG A 399 3.20 11.28 -1.58
CA ARG A 399 2.08 11.41 -2.53
C ARG A 399 1.60 12.84 -2.72
N GLY A 400 1.49 13.60 -1.64
CA GLY A 400 1.06 15.00 -1.74
C GLY A 400 1.97 15.83 -2.67
N SER A 401 3.28 15.67 -2.52
CA SER A 401 4.24 16.36 -3.39
C SER A 401 4.20 15.81 -4.82
N GLU A 402 4.01 14.51 -4.99
CA GLU A 402 3.81 13.89 -6.31
C GLU A 402 2.60 14.49 -7.06
N GLU A 403 1.43 14.57 -6.42
CA GLU A 403 0.22 15.13 -7.03
C GLU A 403 0.44 16.58 -7.49
N MET A 404 1.15 17.40 -6.69
CA MET A 404 1.49 18.77 -7.06
C MET A 404 2.46 18.81 -8.25
N LEU A 405 3.47 17.94 -8.28
CA LEU A 405 4.42 17.84 -9.38
C LEU A 405 3.71 17.48 -10.71
N ARG A 406 2.77 16.55 -10.63
CA ARG A 406 1.93 16.09 -11.76
C ARG A 406 1.08 17.20 -12.35
N GLN A 407 0.58 18.15 -11.55
CA GLN A 407 -0.14 19.33 -12.07
C GLN A 407 0.71 20.19 -13.01
N PHE A 408 2.04 20.20 -12.82
CA PHE A 408 2.99 20.86 -13.70
C PHE A 408 3.44 19.99 -14.89
N GLY A 409 2.88 18.78 -15.04
CA GLY A 409 3.14 17.87 -16.17
C GLY A 409 4.35 16.96 -15.99
N TYR A 410 4.84 16.76 -14.76
CA TYR A 410 5.99 15.91 -14.46
C TYR A 410 5.60 14.77 -13.52
N ALA A 411 6.18 13.59 -13.74
CA ALA A 411 6.09 12.46 -12.82
C ALA A 411 7.39 12.35 -12.01
N PRO A 412 7.35 11.88 -10.75
CA PRO A 412 8.56 11.63 -9.99
C PRO A 412 9.26 10.35 -10.49
N ASP A 413 10.59 10.40 -10.58
CA ASP A 413 11.46 9.22 -10.74
C ASP A 413 11.73 8.53 -9.38
N PHE A 414 11.49 9.23 -8.27
CA PHE A 414 11.60 8.71 -6.91
C PHE A 414 10.48 9.29 -6.02
N SER A 415 9.79 8.44 -5.28
CA SER A 415 8.76 8.83 -4.31
C SER A 415 8.98 8.12 -2.97
N GLY A 416 9.05 8.90 -1.88
CA GLY A 416 9.25 8.39 -0.52
C GLY A 416 8.02 7.78 0.16
N GLU A 417 6.85 7.73 -0.51
CA GLU A 417 5.57 7.38 0.10
C GLU A 417 5.56 6.03 0.84
N GLN A 418 6.23 5.00 0.30
CA GLN A 418 6.29 3.66 0.90
C GLN A 418 7.08 3.60 2.22
N LEU A 419 7.84 4.65 2.52
CA LEU A 419 8.62 4.83 3.74
C LEU A 419 7.88 5.71 4.76
N GLY A 420 6.64 6.12 4.44
CA GLY A 420 5.77 6.89 5.32
C GLY A 420 6.35 8.26 5.69
N ILE A 421 6.25 8.62 6.97
CA ILE A 421 6.76 9.89 7.52
C ILE A 421 8.25 9.84 7.93
N ASN A 422 8.97 8.74 7.69
CA ASN A 422 10.37 8.63 8.10
C ASN A 422 11.30 9.32 7.10
N MET A 423 11.56 10.61 7.34
CA MET A 423 12.41 11.42 6.49
C MET A 423 13.85 10.91 6.41
N ASP A 424 14.37 10.27 7.45
CA ASP A 424 15.75 9.75 7.46
C ASP A 424 15.86 8.53 6.52
N GLU A 425 14.89 7.62 6.55
CA GLU A 425 14.81 6.49 5.61
C GLU A 425 14.65 6.97 4.16
N ILE A 426 13.75 7.93 3.92
CA ILE A 426 13.57 8.55 2.58
C ILE A 426 14.90 9.15 2.09
N ALA A 427 15.62 9.85 2.97
CA ALA A 427 16.89 10.46 2.64
C ALA A 427 17.97 9.41 2.30
N ILE A 428 18.02 8.29 3.04
CA ILE A 428 18.95 7.18 2.80
C ILE A 428 18.66 6.52 1.44
N GLU A 429 17.41 6.18 1.15
CA GLU A 429 17.05 5.55 -0.13
C GLU A 429 17.26 6.49 -1.31
N PHE A 430 16.93 7.78 -1.15
CA PHE A 430 17.20 8.77 -2.19
C PHE A 430 18.71 8.96 -2.43
N ALA A 431 19.53 8.96 -1.38
CA ALA A 431 20.98 9.10 -1.51
C ALA A 431 21.59 7.99 -2.37
N LYS A 432 21.06 6.76 -2.32
CA LYS A 432 21.51 5.64 -3.17
C LYS A 432 21.33 5.92 -4.66
N VAL A 433 20.21 6.55 -5.05
CA VAL A 433 19.89 6.83 -6.46
C VAL A 433 20.47 8.15 -6.97
N ALA A 434 20.82 9.05 -6.06
CA ALA A 434 21.41 10.37 -6.37
C ALA A 434 22.95 10.40 -6.26
N ALA A 435 23.59 9.31 -5.81
CA ALA A 435 25.03 9.25 -5.58
C ALA A 435 25.85 9.72 -6.80
N GLY A 436 26.82 10.61 -6.55
CA GLY A 436 27.72 11.16 -7.57
C GLY A 436 27.08 12.15 -8.56
N THR A 437 25.83 12.57 -8.33
CA THR A 437 25.10 13.50 -9.21
C THR A 437 24.96 14.90 -8.60
N THR A 438 24.35 15.83 -9.34
CA THR A 438 23.99 17.16 -8.83
C THR A 438 22.51 17.24 -8.48
N VAL A 439 22.21 17.52 -7.21
CA VAL A 439 20.86 17.61 -6.66
C VAL A 439 20.51 19.05 -6.32
N LEU A 440 19.45 19.59 -6.94
CA LEU A 440 18.83 20.85 -6.56
C LEU A 440 17.71 20.61 -5.55
N ILE A 441 17.65 21.40 -4.49
CA ILE A 441 16.65 21.27 -3.43
C ILE A 441 15.91 22.61 -3.23
N PRO A 442 14.76 22.81 -3.92
CA PRO A 442 13.85 23.91 -3.65
C PRO A 442 13.19 23.76 -2.28
N ARG A 443 13.34 24.75 -1.40
CA ARG A 443 12.97 24.62 0.02
C ARG A 443 12.49 25.91 0.67
N ALA A 444 11.95 25.77 1.88
CA ALA A 444 11.77 26.87 2.82
C ALA A 444 13.14 27.43 3.25
N LYS A 445 13.22 28.74 3.50
CA LYS A 445 14.41 29.43 4.00
C LYS A 445 15.05 28.74 5.21
N ASP A 446 14.23 28.36 6.18
CA ASP A 446 14.66 27.88 7.49
C ASP A 446 14.39 26.38 7.68
N SER A 447 14.49 25.57 6.60
CA SER A 447 14.21 24.12 6.72
C SER A 447 15.32 23.34 7.46
N LEU A 448 15.00 22.15 7.98
CA LEU A 448 15.87 21.32 8.84
C LEU A 448 17.07 20.64 8.15
N GLU A 449 17.17 20.75 6.84
CA GLU A 449 18.26 20.18 6.02
C GLU A 449 18.44 18.65 6.11
N THR A 450 17.38 17.90 6.39
CA THR A 450 17.47 16.45 6.61
C THR A 450 18.02 15.69 5.40
N ILE A 451 17.55 15.99 4.18
CA ILE A 451 18.04 15.33 2.95
C ILE A 451 19.52 15.60 2.74
N GLN A 452 19.92 16.86 2.90
CA GLN A 452 21.28 17.34 2.66
C GLN A 452 22.30 16.58 3.52
N LYS A 453 21.91 16.24 4.76
CA LYS A 453 22.76 15.53 5.71
C LYS A 453 22.96 14.05 5.35
N SER A 454 22.06 13.45 4.57
CA SER A 454 22.13 12.04 4.18
C SER A 454 22.73 11.82 2.78
N LEU A 455 22.88 12.88 1.97
CA LEU A 455 23.51 12.78 0.66
C LEU A 455 25.00 12.43 0.81
N THR A 456 25.50 11.64 -0.14
CA THR A 456 26.90 11.19 -0.17
C THR A 456 27.85 12.35 -0.45
N THR A 457 29.11 12.24 -0.01
CA THR A 457 30.12 13.31 -0.14
C THR A 457 30.47 13.68 -1.59
N ASP A 458 30.24 12.77 -2.53
CA ASP A 458 30.41 12.98 -3.97
C ASP A 458 29.17 13.59 -4.65
N THR A 459 28.05 13.70 -3.95
CA THR A 459 26.83 14.35 -4.45
C THR A 459 26.91 15.86 -4.27
N LYS A 460 26.81 16.60 -5.37
CA LYS A 460 26.80 18.08 -5.34
C LYS A 460 25.40 18.57 -4.99
N THR A 461 25.28 19.35 -3.92
CA THR A 461 23.97 19.87 -3.47
C THR A 461 23.84 21.37 -3.76
N ILE A 462 22.73 21.75 -4.39
CA ILE A 462 22.33 23.14 -4.62
C ILE A 462 21.08 23.43 -3.79
N ASN A 463 21.23 24.20 -2.72
CA ASN A 463 20.09 24.65 -1.90
C ASN A 463 19.46 25.90 -2.51
N LEU A 464 18.15 25.85 -2.78
CA LEU A 464 17.42 26.98 -3.35
C LEU A 464 16.23 27.37 -2.43
N PRO A 465 16.41 28.36 -1.55
CA PRO A 465 15.30 28.95 -0.82
C PRO A 465 14.32 29.62 -1.78
N VAL A 466 13.12 29.04 -1.95
CA VAL A 466 12.08 29.56 -2.86
C VAL A 466 10.92 30.23 -2.12
N TYR A 467 10.73 29.91 -0.84
CA TYR A 467 9.69 30.52 -0.01
C TYR A 467 10.11 30.64 1.46
N GLN A 468 9.43 31.52 2.19
CA GLN A 468 9.49 31.64 3.64
C GLN A 468 8.08 31.62 4.22
N THR A 469 7.96 31.13 5.45
CA THR A 469 6.70 31.07 6.18
C THR A 469 6.66 32.18 7.22
N ARG A 470 5.51 32.84 7.37
CA ARG A 470 5.24 33.74 8.50
C ARG A 470 4.04 33.25 9.28
N MET A 471 4.13 33.26 10.59
CA MET A 471 3.04 32.91 11.50
C MET A 471 1.98 34.01 11.53
N ASP A 472 0.73 33.60 11.65
CA ASP A 472 -0.30 34.47 12.21
C ASP A 472 -0.22 34.42 13.73
N THR A 473 -0.18 35.56 14.39
CA THR A 473 -0.06 35.65 15.85
C THR A 473 -1.40 35.84 16.54
N ASN A 474 -2.50 36.00 15.78
CA ASN A 474 -3.84 36.14 16.35
C ASN A 474 -4.70 34.96 15.87
N VAL A 475 -4.58 33.83 16.55
CA VAL A 475 -5.24 32.57 16.18
C VAL A 475 -6.33 32.24 17.18
N ASP A 476 -7.59 32.21 16.74
CA ASP A 476 -8.69 31.77 17.61
C ASP A 476 -8.54 30.30 18.00
N LYS A 477 -8.90 29.95 19.23
CA LYS A 477 -8.97 28.57 19.70
C LYS A 477 -9.98 27.76 18.90
N SER A 478 -9.67 26.49 18.58
CA SER A 478 -10.65 25.54 18.06
C SER A 478 -11.21 24.66 19.19
N ASN A 479 -12.52 24.41 19.14
CA ASN A 479 -13.24 23.52 20.05
C ASN A 479 -13.35 22.09 19.51
N ALA A 480 -12.63 21.76 18.43
CA ALA A 480 -12.65 20.43 17.84
C ALA A 480 -12.10 19.36 18.80
N ASP A 481 -12.60 18.12 18.71
CA ASP A 481 -12.14 17.00 19.54
C ASP A 481 -10.71 16.56 19.16
N VAL A 482 -10.33 16.78 17.89
CA VAL A 482 -9.01 16.43 17.35
C VAL A 482 -8.37 17.63 16.67
N LEU A 483 -7.13 17.95 17.05
CA LEU A 483 -6.31 19.01 16.47
C LEU A 483 -5.22 18.39 15.59
N ILE A 484 -5.20 18.75 14.30
CA ILE A 484 -4.21 18.28 13.33
C ILE A 484 -3.26 19.40 12.93
N PHE A 485 -1.99 19.26 13.29
CA PHE A 485 -0.94 20.22 12.95
C PHE A 485 -0.12 19.77 11.75
N THR A 486 -0.03 20.64 10.74
CA THR A 486 0.62 20.37 9.45
C THR A 486 2.03 20.94 9.33
N SER A 487 2.54 21.64 10.35
CA SER A 487 3.93 22.09 10.40
C SER A 487 4.34 22.50 11.82
N PRO A 488 5.65 22.54 12.14
CA PRO A 488 6.16 23.10 13.40
C PRO A 488 5.69 24.53 13.64
N THR A 489 5.70 25.35 12.59
CA THR A 489 5.28 26.76 12.62
C THR A 489 3.78 26.93 12.90
N ASN A 490 2.95 25.97 12.49
CA ASN A 490 1.52 25.96 12.86
C ASN A 490 1.31 25.63 14.35
N VAL A 491 2.15 24.76 14.92
CA VAL A 491 2.15 24.50 16.37
C VAL A 491 2.53 25.77 17.12
N GLU A 492 3.65 26.39 16.72
CA GLU A 492 4.12 27.65 17.32
C GLU A 492 3.04 28.74 17.25
N ALA A 493 2.38 28.92 16.10
CA ALA A 493 1.31 29.91 15.92
C ALA A 493 0.07 29.65 16.80
N TYR A 494 -0.39 28.39 16.89
CA TYR A 494 -1.59 28.06 17.66
C TYR A 494 -1.37 28.26 19.17
N PHE A 495 -0.23 27.79 19.68
CA PHE A 495 0.07 27.76 21.11
C PHE A 495 0.62 29.08 21.67
N VAL A 496 0.64 30.17 20.89
CA VAL A 496 0.92 31.51 21.42
C VAL A 496 -0.10 31.88 22.49
N ASP A 497 -1.39 31.73 22.16
CA ASP A 497 -2.50 32.17 23.01
C ASP A 497 -3.49 31.04 23.38
N ASN A 498 -3.29 29.83 22.84
CA ASN A 498 -4.21 28.71 23.04
C ASN A 498 -3.59 27.58 23.86
N LEU A 499 -4.45 26.85 24.59
CA LEU A 499 -4.13 25.62 25.31
C LEU A 499 -5.04 24.48 24.84
N VAL A 500 -4.57 23.24 25.01
CA VAL A 500 -5.37 22.04 24.75
C VAL A 500 -6.39 21.83 25.86
N ASP A 501 -7.62 21.53 25.48
CA ASP A 501 -8.69 21.17 26.42
C ASP A 501 -8.60 19.70 26.87
N PRO A 502 -9.10 19.37 28.08
CA PRO A 502 -9.17 17.98 28.53
C PRO A 502 -9.88 17.08 27.51
N GLY A 503 -9.22 16.00 27.10
CA GLY A 503 -9.77 15.03 26.15
C GLY A 503 -9.50 15.34 24.68
N GLN A 504 -9.05 16.56 24.33
CA GLN A 504 -8.63 16.86 22.96
C GLN A 504 -7.39 16.04 22.58
N LYS A 505 -7.40 15.53 21.36
CA LYS A 505 -6.32 14.70 20.81
C LYS A 505 -5.54 15.45 19.76
N ILE A 506 -4.25 15.16 19.66
CA ILE A 506 -3.35 15.84 18.73
C ILE A 506 -2.81 14.84 17.70
N ILE A 507 -2.92 15.20 16.44
CA ILE A 507 -2.24 14.52 15.33
C ILE A 507 -1.22 15.47 14.72
N CYS A 508 0.00 14.99 14.54
CA CYS A 508 1.07 15.74 13.89
C CYS A 508 1.38 15.12 12.54
N ILE A 509 1.46 15.93 11.48
CA ILE A 509 1.72 15.44 10.11
C ILE A 509 3.04 14.66 9.96
N GLY A 510 4.00 14.91 10.86
CA GLY A 510 5.30 14.26 10.84
C GLY A 510 6.11 14.58 12.09
N ARG A 511 7.25 13.89 12.22
CA ARG A 511 8.10 13.89 13.43
C ARG A 511 8.59 15.28 13.85
N SER A 512 8.93 16.15 12.90
CA SER A 512 9.35 17.53 13.20
C SER A 512 8.26 18.34 13.86
N THR A 513 7.00 18.12 13.47
CA THR A 513 5.83 18.77 14.09
C THR A 513 5.54 18.14 15.45
N GLY A 514 5.63 16.81 15.54
CA GLY A 514 5.52 16.06 16.81
C GLY A 514 6.49 16.55 17.88
N LYS A 515 7.76 16.78 17.51
CA LYS A 515 8.79 17.31 18.42
C LYS A 515 8.39 18.63 19.08
N ARG A 516 7.70 19.53 18.35
CA ARG A 516 7.22 20.80 18.93
C ARG A 516 6.10 20.58 19.95
N ILE A 517 5.21 19.63 19.71
CA ILE A 517 4.17 19.25 20.67
C ILE A 517 4.79 18.60 21.92
N GLU A 518 5.82 17.79 21.73
CA GLU A 518 6.59 17.15 22.80
C GLU A 518 7.32 18.19 23.69
N GLU A 519 7.90 19.23 23.08
CA GLU A 519 8.50 20.38 23.78
C GLU A 519 7.49 21.14 24.67
N LEU A 520 6.19 21.04 24.36
CA LEU A 520 5.10 21.58 25.17
C LEU A 520 4.59 20.60 26.25
N GLY A 521 5.17 19.40 26.36
CA GLY A 521 4.77 18.36 27.31
C GLY A 521 3.46 17.65 26.96
N LEU A 522 3.03 17.72 25.69
CA LEU A 522 1.77 17.15 25.21
C LEU A 522 1.99 15.85 24.44
N SER A 523 1.02 14.95 24.49
CA SER A 523 1.02 13.71 23.69
C SER A 523 0.44 13.93 22.30
N TYR A 524 0.95 13.20 21.31
CA TYR A 524 0.46 13.26 19.93
C TYR A 524 0.47 11.88 19.26
N THR A 525 -0.29 11.77 18.18
CA THR A 525 -0.27 10.63 17.25
C THR A 525 0.34 11.06 15.92
N LEU A 526 1.02 10.13 15.26
CA LEU A 526 1.57 10.33 13.92
C LEU A 526 0.80 9.47 12.91
N PRO A 527 0.46 10.00 11.74
CA PRO A 527 -0.03 9.19 10.63
C PRO A 527 1.12 8.36 10.04
N TYR A 528 0.78 7.30 9.31
CA TYR A 528 1.78 6.56 8.53
C TYR A 528 2.36 7.43 7.41
N SER A 529 1.50 8.09 6.64
CA SER A 529 1.85 9.01 5.55
C SER A 529 1.36 10.43 5.87
N PRO A 530 2.05 11.48 5.39
CA PRO A 530 1.67 12.87 5.67
C PRO A 530 0.52 13.38 4.79
N ASP A 531 -0.03 12.53 3.92
CA ASP A 531 -1.08 12.88 2.96
C ASP A 531 -2.48 12.77 3.59
N GLU A 532 -3.50 13.04 2.78
CA GLU A 532 -4.89 13.04 3.26
C GLU A 532 -5.38 11.66 3.69
N ILE A 533 -4.87 10.60 3.07
CA ILE A 533 -5.21 9.22 3.44
C ILE A 533 -4.62 8.92 4.82
N GLY A 534 -3.32 9.16 5.02
CA GLY A 534 -2.66 8.90 6.30
C GLY A 534 -3.24 9.72 7.44
N LEU A 535 -3.62 10.98 7.20
CA LEU A 535 -4.30 11.81 8.20
C LEU A 535 -5.69 11.26 8.57
N ALA A 536 -6.46 10.78 7.59
CA ALA A 536 -7.76 10.16 7.86
C ALA A 536 -7.59 8.85 8.66
N GLU A 537 -6.64 8.01 8.26
CA GLU A 537 -6.28 6.78 8.98
C GLU A 537 -5.85 7.07 10.42
N ALA A 538 -5.11 8.16 10.66
CA ALA A 538 -4.73 8.59 12.01
C ALA A 538 -5.94 9.00 12.86
N VAL A 539 -6.88 9.78 12.30
CA VAL A 539 -8.13 10.13 13.01
C VAL A 539 -8.92 8.87 13.38
N PHE A 540 -9.03 7.92 12.45
CA PHE A 540 -9.76 6.68 12.69
C PHE A 540 -9.03 5.69 13.61
N GLY A 541 -7.70 5.83 13.74
CA GLY A 541 -6.88 5.04 14.65
C GLY A 541 -7.02 5.43 16.13
N LEU A 542 -7.44 6.65 16.45
CA LEU A 542 -7.59 7.14 17.83
C LEU A 542 -8.70 6.40 18.61
N ASP A 543 -8.53 6.28 19.94
CA ASP A 543 -9.49 5.59 20.85
C ASP A 543 -10.43 6.57 21.59
N TYR A 544 -11.68 6.72 21.16
CA TYR A 544 -12.60 7.75 21.68
C TYR A 544 -13.48 7.31 22.85
#